data_AF-A0A957FAJ0-F1
#
_entry.id   AF-A0A957FAJ0-F1
#
_cell.length_a   1.000
_cell.length_b   1.000
_cell.length_c   1.000
_cell.angle_alpha   90.00
_cell.angle_beta   90.00
_cell.angle_gamma   90.00
#
_symmetry.space_group_name_H-M   'P 1'
#
loop_
_entity.id
_entity.type
_entity.pdbx_description
1 polymer ?
#
loop_
_entity_poly.entity_id
_entity_poly.type
_entity_poly.pdbx_seq_one_letter_code
_entity_poly.pdbx_strand_id
1 'polypeptide(L)'
;QLAAYCLLVAENFGVRPTYGILQYRDKAFAIDYTDDLEEDLLDLLAEMRGDMYDIDLDRDHNDWRRCASCALRHVCDQRLA
;
A
#
# COMPACT_ATOMS: atom_id res chain seq x y z
N GLN A 1 -0.66 4.21 0.45
CA GLN A 1 -1.70 5.21 0.08
C GLN A 1 -1.18 6.63 0.11
N LEU A 2 -0.75 7.19 1.26
CA LEU A 2 -0.30 8.59 1.31
C LEU A 2 0.83 8.90 0.32
N ALA A 3 1.87 8.07 0.29
CA ALA A 3 2.97 8.20 -0.66
C ALA A 3 2.50 8.26 -2.12
N ALA A 4 1.45 7.51 -2.48
CA ALA A 4 0.88 7.54 -3.83
C ALA A 4 0.25 8.90 -4.16
N TYR A 5 -0.37 9.58 -3.19
CA TYR A 5 -0.83 10.95 -3.41
C TYR A 5 0.32 11.94 -3.55
N CYS A 6 1.40 11.78 -2.77
CA CYS A 6 2.58 12.62 -2.91
C CYS A 6 3.21 12.46 -4.31
N LEU A 7 3.35 11.21 -4.79
CA LEU A 7 3.81 10.90 -6.15
C LEU A 7 2.90 11.52 -7.21
N LEU A 8 1.58 11.33 -7.11
CA LEU A 8 0.62 11.91 -8.05
C LEU A 8 0.71 13.44 -8.10
N VAL A 9 0.92 14.12 -6.97
CA VAL A 9 1.09 15.57 -6.95
C VAL A 9 2.37 15.98 -7.68
N ALA A 10 3.47 15.27 -7.42
CA ALA A 10 4.75 15.51 -8.08
C ALA A 10 4.64 15.35 -9.61
N GLU A 11 4.02 14.27 -10.08
CA GLU A 11 3.88 13.96 -11.52
C GLU A 11 2.93 14.93 -12.24
N ASN A 12 1.79 15.25 -11.63
CA ASN A 12 0.74 16.01 -12.32
C ASN A 12 0.90 17.53 -12.20
N PHE A 13 1.61 18.01 -11.18
CA PHE A 13 1.79 19.45 -10.93
C PHE A 13 3.26 19.90 -10.92
N GLY A 14 4.22 18.98 -11.03
CA GLY A 14 5.65 19.30 -11.06
C GLY A 14 6.21 19.78 -9.71
N VAL A 15 5.47 19.62 -8.62
CA VAL A 15 5.85 20.04 -7.28
C VAL A 15 5.91 18.82 -6.37
N ARG A 16 7.11 18.45 -5.93
CA ARG A 16 7.31 17.35 -4.97
C ARG A 16 6.94 17.81 -3.55
N PRO A 17 5.92 17.21 -2.90
CA PRO A 17 5.64 17.49 -1.50
C PRO A 17 6.77 16.98 -0.61
N THR A 18 7.09 17.68 0.49
CA THR A 18 8.07 17.20 1.48
C THR A 18 7.46 16.26 2.51
N TYR A 19 6.13 16.33 2.70
CA TYR A 19 5.37 15.46 3.58
C TYR A 19 3.90 15.42 3.14
N GLY A 20 3.17 14.41 3.62
CA GLY A 20 1.72 14.35 3.55
C GLY A 20 1.09 14.34 4.93
N ILE A 21 -0.21 14.63 5.01
CA ILE A 21 -0.96 14.65 6.27
C ILE A 21 -2.00 13.53 6.27
N LEU A 22 -1.94 12.64 7.25
CA LEU A 22 -3.02 11.71 7.58
C LEU A 22 -3.88 12.30 8.71
N GLN A 23 -5.07 12.74 8.35
CA GLN A 23 -6.06 13.27 9.29
C GLN A 23 -7.06 12.18 9.70
N TYR A 24 -7.07 11.85 10.98
CA TYR A 24 -8.15 11.13 11.65
C TYR A 24 -9.04 12.11 12.41
N ARG A 25 -10.20 11.66 12.91
CA ARG A 25 -11.19 12.52 13.58
C ARG A 25 -10.56 13.45 14.64
N ASP A 26 -9.71 12.89 15.50
CA ASP A 26 -9.18 13.59 16.67
C ASP A 26 -7.67 13.84 16.61
N LYS A 27 -6.99 13.43 15.52
CA LYS A 27 -5.54 13.51 15.41
C LYS A 27 -5.05 13.62 13.97
N ALA A 28 -4.02 14.42 13.77
CA ALA A 28 -3.28 14.52 12.52
C ALA A 28 -1.87 13.96 12.69
N PHE A 29 -1.35 13.35 11.62
CA PHE A 29 0.04 12.92 11.52
C PHE A 29 0.64 13.50 10.26
N ALA A 30 1.78 14.19 10.39
CA ALA A 30 2.64 14.51 9.27
C ALA A 30 3.56 13.32 9.03
N ILE A 31 3.64 12.88 7.77
CA ILE A 31 4.52 11.79 7.34
C ILE A 31 5.41 12.34 6.25
N ASP A 32 6.71 12.31 6.50
CA ASP A 32 7.71 12.77 5.56
C ASP A 32 7.66 11.94 4.27
N TYR A 33 7.71 12.62 3.13
CA TYR A 33 7.79 11.98 1.82
C TYR A 33 9.27 11.88 1.43
N THR A 34 9.94 10.92 2.04
CA THR A 34 11.35 10.61 1.79
C THR A 34 11.53 9.90 0.45
N ASP A 35 12.76 9.92 -0.07
CA ASP A 35 13.11 9.20 -1.29
C ASP A 35 12.93 7.69 -1.08
N ASP A 36 13.33 7.14 0.07
CA ASP A 36 13.10 5.72 0.43
C ASP A 36 11.61 5.35 0.38
N LEU A 37 10.72 6.22 0.87
CA LEU A 37 9.27 5.95 0.88
C LEU A 37 8.68 5.99 -0.54
N GLU A 38 9.25 6.80 -1.43
CA GLU A 38 8.90 6.81 -2.85
C GLU A 38 9.40 5.54 -3.54
N GLU A 39 10.64 5.11 -3.27
CA GLU A 39 11.21 3.88 -3.81
C GLU A 39 10.40 2.65 -3.38
N ASP A 40 10.11 2.51 -2.07
CA ASP A 40 9.27 1.44 -1.52
C ASP A 40 7.88 1.39 -2.21
N LEU A 41 7.30 2.56 -2.51
CA LEU A 41 6.03 2.64 -3.22
C LEU A 41 6.16 2.15 -4.66
N LEU A 42 7.20 2.60 -5.39
CA LEU A 42 7.40 2.26 -6.79
C LEU A 42 7.72 0.77 -6.96
N ASP A 43 8.51 0.20 -6.06
CA ASP A 43 8.82 -1.23 -6.05
C ASP A 43 7.56 -2.06 -5.80
N LEU A 44 6.74 -1.70 -4.80
CA LEU A 44 5.47 -2.37 -4.55
C LEU A 44 4.52 -2.28 -5.75
N LEU A 45 4.46 -1.13 -6.43
CA LEU A 45 3.66 -0.97 -7.64
C LEU A 45 4.20 -1.82 -8.79
N ALA A 46 5.52 -2.00 -8.90
CA ALA A 46 6.13 -2.84 -9.91
C ALA A 46 5.81 -4.33 -9.66
N GLU A 47 5.94 -4.79 -8.41
CA GLU A 47 5.55 -6.14 -7.97
C GLU A 47 4.08 -6.43 -8.30
N MET A 48 3.16 -5.57 -7.84
CA MET A 48 1.73 -5.71 -8.13
C MET A 48 1.40 -5.77 -9.62
N ARG A 49 2.13 -5.03 -10.47
CA ARG A 49 1.95 -5.06 -11.92
C ARG A 49 2.53 -6.31 -12.56
N GLY A 50 3.65 -6.82 -12.04
CA GLY A 50 4.25 -8.08 -12.48
C GLY A 50 3.32 -9.25 -12.23
N ASP A 51 2.67 -9.26 -11.06
CA ASP A 51 1.81 -10.33 -10.59
C ASP A 51 0.37 -10.25 -11.12
N MET A 52 0.00 -9.14 -11.78
CA MET A 52 -1.39 -8.84 -12.19
C MET A 52 -2.07 -9.93 -13.02
N TYR A 53 -1.30 -10.70 -13.79
CA TYR A 53 -1.81 -11.78 -14.66
C TYR A 53 -1.40 -13.17 -14.20
N ASP A 54 -0.76 -13.29 -13.03
CA ASP A 54 -0.43 -14.59 -12.50
C ASP A 54 -1.71 -15.31 -12.06
N ILE A 55 -1.75 -16.61 -12.33
CA ILE A 55 -2.89 -17.48 -12.04
C ILE A 55 -2.82 -17.95 -10.59
N ASP A 56 -1.61 -18.02 -10.02
CA ASP A 56 -1.36 -18.58 -8.70
C ASP A 56 -0.47 -17.62 -7.89
N LEU A 57 -1.11 -16.84 -7.01
CA LEU A 57 -0.44 -15.91 -6.11
C LEU A 57 -0.65 -16.34 -4.66
N ASP A 58 0.46 -16.36 -3.92
CA ASP A 58 0.43 -16.58 -2.50
C ASP A 58 -0.19 -15.41 -1.74
N ARG A 59 -0.72 -15.70 -0.55
CA ARG A 59 -1.18 -14.67 0.40
C ARG A 59 -0.04 -13.72 0.79
N ASP A 60 -0.36 -12.44 0.98
CA ASP A 60 0.60 -11.37 1.34
C ASP A 60 0.95 -11.31 2.84
N HIS A 61 0.31 -12.14 3.68
CA HIS A 61 0.41 -12.00 5.12
C HIS A 61 0.51 -13.34 5.86
N ASN A 62 1.15 -13.29 7.03
CA ASN A 62 1.18 -14.39 8.00
C ASN A 62 0.51 -14.02 9.35
N ASP A 63 -0.47 -13.09 9.33
CA ASP A 63 -1.19 -12.62 10.51
C ASP A 63 -2.60 -13.23 10.57
N TRP A 64 -2.88 -14.01 11.62
CA TRP A 64 -4.18 -14.67 11.81
C TRP A 64 -5.34 -13.66 11.95
N ARG A 65 -5.10 -12.48 12.52
CA ARG A 65 -6.14 -11.46 12.70
C ARG A 65 -6.54 -10.86 11.35
N ARG A 66 -5.55 -10.52 10.51
CA ARG A 66 -5.80 -10.08 9.12
C ARG A 66 -6.59 -11.15 8.37
N CYS A 67 -6.15 -12.42 8.47
CA CYS A 67 -6.81 -13.53 7.82
C CYS A 67 -8.28 -13.71 8.26
N ALA A 68 -8.54 -13.67 9.58
CA ALA A 68 -9.89 -13.81 10.15
C ALA A 68 -10.84 -12.71 9.67
N SER A 69 -10.34 -11.49 9.43
CA SER A 69 -11.11 -10.36 8.90
C SER A 69 -11.15 -10.25 7.37
N CYS A 70 -10.44 -11.11 6.64
CA CYS A 70 -10.32 -11.01 5.19
C CYS A 70 -11.64 -11.36 4.49
N ALA A 71 -12.12 -10.47 3.62
CA ALA A 71 -13.36 -10.69 2.86
C ALA A 71 -13.29 -11.94 1.95
N LEU A 72 -12.10 -12.29 1.46
CA LEU A 72 -11.86 -13.44 0.59
C LEU A 72 -11.62 -14.75 1.36
N ARG A 73 -11.64 -14.75 2.70
CA ARG A 73 -11.32 -15.92 3.53
C ARG A 73 -12.11 -17.19 3.19
N HIS A 74 -13.36 -17.03 2.77
CA HIS A 74 -14.26 -18.14 2.48
C HIS A 74 -13.87 -18.93 1.22
N VAL A 75 -13.17 -18.30 0.26
CA VAL A 75 -12.65 -18.93 -0.96
C VAL A 75 -11.13 -19.12 -0.96
N CYS A 76 -10.41 -18.50 -0.03
CA CYS A 76 -8.96 -18.64 0.09
C CYS A 76 -8.58 -20.03 0.63
N ASP A 77 -7.91 -20.82 -0.19
CA ASP A 77 -7.31 -22.11 0.12
C ASP A 77 -6.05 -21.98 1.00
N GLN A 78 -5.41 -20.81 0.98
CA GLN A 78 -4.25 -20.46 1.79
C GLN A 78 -4.58 -19.85 3.17
N ARG A 79 -5.84 -19.86 3.61
CA ARG A 79 -6.26 -19.22 4.86
C ARG A 79 -5.56 -19.79 6.11
N LEU A 80 -5.25 -18.92 7.06
CA LEU A 80 -4.81 -19.31 8.39
C LEU A 80 -6.03 -19.79 9.22
N ALA A 81 -5.85 -20.89 9.95
CA ALA A 81 -6.88 -21.67 10.63
C ALA A 81 -7.97 -20.82 11.33
#